data_AF-A0A2M7QWK8-F1
#
_entry.id   AF-A0A2M7QWK8-F1
#
_cell.length_a   1.000
_cell.length_b   1.000
_cell.length_c   1.000
_cell.angle_alpha   90.00
_cell.angle_beta   90.00
_cell.angle_gamma   90.00
#
_symmetry.space_group_name_H-M   'P 1'
#
loop_
_entity.id
_entity.type
_entity.pdbx_description
1 polymer ?
#
loop_
_entity_poly.entity_id
_entity_poly.type
_entity_poly.pdbx_seq_one_letter_code
_entity_poly.pdbx_strand_id
1 'polypeptide(L)'
;MIEREGFDSLQLAAYYRERIIRPQTREVFLSKIPKAEVEGSTHAYINCEGYGMVRRSTTQRSDWPDIDILPNLVPSKLGITREEAETTQIFRLGACNFRCWYCFVDFRYLKSNPEYGDFMSVEKMVDLYQAQENAPKIIYLTGGQPDLAPEWTFWMMEELEKRDLVNKVFLWQDDNLSSTALWDHLTSEQIHKMANYKLYARATCLKGISPETFAINTGANGRFFDLQIKTLARLVKEGFDIYAYLTLLSPDLDHAKTSLPLLIDRLRTEVHPLMPLRVFPSKVVEFAQTSKRLNDEDRLMLDNQKDLLAIWNDELAKRYNPAEIATHPTCIELSGHAR
;
A
#
# COMPACT_ATOMS: atom_id res chain seq x y z
N MET A 1 20.31 -17.98 -17.16
CA MET A 1 20.08 -16.92 -16.16
C MET A 1 20.50 -17.49 -14.82
N ILE A 2 21.38 -16.80 -14.08
CA ILE A 2 21.70 -17.17 -12.71
C ILE A 2 20.49 -16.73 -11.89
N GLU A 3 19.74 -17.67 -11.30
CA GLU A 3 18.75 -17.32 -10.28
C GLU A 3 19.46 -16.52 -9.19
N ARG A 4 19.16 -15.23 -9.09
CA ARG A 4 19.49 -14.49 -7.87
C ARG A 4 18.61 -15.10 -6.79
N GLU A 5 19.18 -15.92 -5.91
CA GLU A 5 18.46 -16.36 -4.71
C GLU A 5 18.15 -15.12 -3.86
N GLY A 6 16.93 -14.60 -4.00
CA GLY A 6 16.44 -13.50 -3.18
C GLY A 6 16.34 -13.92 -1.72
N PHE A 7 16.29 -12.94 -0.81
CA PHE A 7 16.25 -13.22 0.62
C PHE A 7 14.90 -13.80 1.07
N ASP A 8 14.89 -14.46 2.23
CA ASP A 8 13.66 -14.94 2.86
C ASP A 8 12.87 -13.78 3.49
N SER A 9 11.77 -13.36 2.86
CA SER A 9 10.96 -12.24 3.35
C SER A 9 10.12 -12.56 4.57
N LEU A 10 9.82 -13.84 4.85
CA LEU A 10 9.08 -14.23 6.06
C LEU A 10 10.00 -14.28 7.28
N GLN A 11 11.24 -14.77 7.12
CA GLN A 11 12.25 -14.68 8.18
C GLN A 11 12.52 -13.22 8.55
N LEU A 12 12.64 -12.35 7.55
CA LEU A 12 12.84 -10.92 7.77
C LEU A 12 11.60 -10.23 8.39
N ALA A 13 10.39 -10.67 8.02
CA ALA A 13 9.14 -10.22 8.64
C ALA A 13 9.11 -10.55 10.14
N ALA A 14 9.40 -11.81 10.51
CA ALA A 14 9.45 -12.24 11.90
C ALA A 14 10.49 -11.43 12.71
N TYR A 15 11.69 -11.27 12.15
CA TYR A 15 12.75 -10.46 12.77
C TYR A 15 12.31 -9.02 13.05
N TYR A 16 11.67 -8.36 12.08
CA TYR A 16 11.24 -6.98 12.27
C TYR A 16 10.06 -6.85 13.21
N ARG A 17 9.11 -7.79 13.16
CA ARG A 17 7.92 -7.74 13.99
C ARG A 17 8.27 -7.65 15.47
N GLU A 18 9.19 -8.47 15.96
CA GLU A 18 9.69 -8.42 17.34
C GLU A 18 10.27 -7.06 17.77
N ARG A 19 10.63 -6.21 16.79
CA ARG A 19 11.32 -4.94 17.00
C ARG A 19 10.45 -3.72 16.75
N ILE A 20 9.23 -3.90 16.22
CA ILE A 20 8.37 -2.78 15.81
C ILE A 20 7.04 -2.71 16.54
N ILE A 21 6.72 -3.66 17.41
CA ILE A 21 5.46 -3.66 18.15
C ILE A 21 5.69 -3.96 19.63
N ARG A 22 4.96 -3.29 20.50
CA ARG A 22 4.82 -3.59 21.93
C ARG A 22 3.35 -3.73 22.26
N PRO A 23 2.78 -4.95 22.20
CA PRO A 23 1.36 -5.17 22.41
C PRO A 23 0.84 -4.70 23.77
N GLN A 24 1.64 -4.84 24.83
CA GLN A 24 1.25 -4.49 26.19
C GLN A 24 1.04 -2.98 26.38
N THR A 25 1.80 -2.16 25.65
CA THR A 25 1.72 -0.70 25.71
C THR A 25 1.00 -0.09 24.50
N ARG A 26 0.52 -0.92 23.57
CA ARG A 26 -0.11 -0.51 22.30
C ARG A 26 0.76 0.47 21.50
N GLU A 27 2.08 0.23 21.50
CA GLU A 27 3.06 1.04 20.80
C GLU A 27 3.56 0.35 19.55
N VAL A 28 3.85 1.13 18.52
CA VAL A 28 4.62 0.69 17.35
C VAL A 28 5.80 1.59 17.09
N PHE A 29 6.84 1.01 16.48
CA PHE A 29 8.04 1.74 16.10
C PHE A 29 7.78 2.53 14.81
N LEU A 30 7.70 3.85 14.94
CA LEU A 30 7.54 4.76 13.82
C LEU A 30 8.90 5.35 13.43
N SER A 31 9.16 5.42 12.13
CA SER A 31 10.34 6.13 11.63
C SER A 31 10.08 7.63 11.61
N LYS A 32 11.05 8.40 12.09
CA LYS A 32 11.04 9.85 12.00
C LYS A 32 11.24 10.27 10.55
N ILE A 33 10.40 11.17 10.06
CA ILE A 33 10.46 11.65 8.69
C ILE A 33 11.56 12.71 8.58
N PRO A 34 12.61 12.51 7.77
CA PRO A 34 13.69 13.45 7.67
C PRO A 34 13.25 14.73 6.94
N LYS A 35 13.72 15.89 7.41
CA LYS A 35 13.42 17.19 6.76
C LYS A 35 13.76 17.21 5.28
N ALA A 36 14.86 16.55 4.89
CA ALA A 36 15.28 16.45 3.49
C ALA A 36 14.27 15.73 2.57
N GLU A 37 13.33 14.93 3.09
CA GLU A 37 12.26 14.31 2.27
C GLU A 37 11.18 15.32 1.84
N VAL A 38 11.02 16.43 2.57
CA VAL A 38 10.00 17.46 2.28
C VAL A 38 10.60 18.83 1.97
N GLU A 39 11.93 18.95 1.97
CA GLU A 39 12.63 20.21 1.74
C GLU A 39 12.29 20.76 0.35
N GLY A 40 11.83 22.01 0.28
CA GLY A 40 11.38 22.65 -0.95
C GLY A 40 10.03 22.16 -1.49
N SER A 41 9.35 21.24 -0.81
CA SER A 41 8.03 20.77 -1.23
C SER A 41 6.93 21.78 -0.87
N THR A 42 6.10 22.13 -1.85
CA THR A 42 4.84 22.85 -1.63
C THR A 42 3.66 21.91 -1.36
N HIS A 43 3.89 20.59 -1.42
CA HIS A 43 2.85 19.56 -1.36
C HIS A 43 2.95 18.66 -0.13
N ALA A 44 3.98 18.84 0.71
CA ALA A 44 4.11 18.07 1.93
C ALA A 44 4.85 18.85 3.02
N TYR A 45 4.49 18.63 4.27
CA TYR A 45 5.21 19.15 5.43
C TYR A 45 5.20 18.14 6.58
N ILE A 46 6.23 18.18 7.41
CA ILE A 46 6.38 17.33 8.59
C ILE A 46 5.59 17.92 9.76
N ASN A 47 4.91 17.07 10.52
CA ASN A 47 4.18 17.41 11.74
C ASN A 47 4.34 16.30 12.81
N CYS A 48 3.49 16.30 13.84
CA CYS A 48 3.46 15.28 14.90
C CYS A 48 4.87 14.98 15.45
N GLU A 49 5.61 16.03 15.83
CA GLU A 49 6.98 15.95 16.39
C GLU A 49 8.03 15.29 15.47
N GLY A 50 7.74 15.19 14.16
CA GLY A 50 8.59 14.52 13.19
C GLY A 50 8.15 13.11 12.82
N TYR A 51 7.12 12.57 13.47
CA TYR A 51 6.60 11.23 13.21
C TYR A 51 5.40 11.22 12.25
N GLY A 52 4.89 12.40 11.90
CA GLY A 52 3.85 12.57 10.92
C GLY A 52 4.29 13.45 9.76
N MET A 53 3.56 13.33 8.65
CA MET A 53 3.67 14.22 7.51
C MET A 53 2.26 14.45 6.94
N VAL A 54 1.92 15.69 6.64
CA VAL A 54 0.75 15.97 5.80
C VAL A 54 1.21 16.03 4.36
N ARG A 55 0.51 15.30 3.49
CA ARG A 55 0.68 15.37 2.04
C ARG A 55 -0.60 15.89 1.40
N ARG A 56 -0.45 16.82 0.47
CA ARG A 56 -1.50 17.29 -0.43
C ARG A 56 -1.54 16.39 -1.67
N SER A 57 -2.72 15.93 -2.06
CA SER A 57 -2.93 15.24 -3.33
C SER A 57 -2.47 16.13 -4.48
N THR A 58 -1.59 15.59 -5.33
CA THR A 58 -1.06 16.30 -6.49
C THR A 58 -1.94 16.02 -7.71
N THR A 59 -2.03 17.00 -8.61
CA THR A 59 -2.83 16.90 -9.84
C THR A 59 -2.43 15.70 -10.71
N GLN A 60 -3.44 15.20 -11.42
CA GLN A 60 -3.41 14.13 -12.39
C GLN A 60 -2.25 14.26 -13.37
N ARG A 61 -1.54 13.16 -13.60
CA ARG A 61 -0.57 13.06 -14.69
C ARG A 61 -1.33 12.81 -15.99
N SER A 62 -1.12 13.66 -17.00
CA SER A 62 -1.76 13.47 -18.30
C SER A 62 -1.24 12.24 -19.05
N ASP A 63 -0.09 11.70 -18.65
CA ASP A 63 0.63 10.62 -19.34
C ASP A 63 0.45 9.23 -18.71
N TRP A 64 -0.40 9.10 -17.69
CA TRP A 64 -0.64 7.83 -16.98
C TRP A 64 -2.06 7.80 -16.40
N PRO A 65 -2.77 6.65 -16.41
CA PRO A 65 -4.07 6.55 -15.75
C PRO A 65 -3.99 6.94 -14.28
N ASP A 66 -5.03 7.61 -13.78
CA ASP A 66 -5.04 8.15 -12.41
C ASP A 66 -4.81 7.04 -11.38
N ILE A 67 -3.92 7.31 -10.42
CA ILE A 67 -3.55 6.40 -9.33
C ILE A 67 -4.05 6.89 -7.97
N ASP A 68 -4.51 8.14 -7.87
CA ASP A 68 -4.93 8.69 -6.59
C ASP A 68 -6.40 8.38 -6.35
N ILE A 69 -6.64 7.23 -5.72
CA ILE A 69 -7.97 6.72 -5.41
C ILE A 69 -8.65 7.58 -4.35
N LEU A 70 -7.86 8.15 -3.42
CA LEU A 70 -8.35 8.85 -2.24
C LEU A 70 -9.22 10.08 -2.59
N PRO A 71 -8.81 10.98 -3.53
CA PRO A 71 -9.65 12.10 -3.98
C PRO A 71 -11.03 11.76 -4.52
N ASN A 72 -11.26 10.53 -5.01
CA ASN A 72 -12.57 10.09 -5.49
C ASN A 72 -13.31 9.28 -4.40
N LEU A 73 -12.57 8.40 -3.70
CA LEU A 73 -13.12 7.51 -2.68
C LEU A 73 -13.60 8.27 -1.45
N VAL A 74 -12.73 9.09 -0.85
CA VAL A 74 -12.97 9.68 0.46
C VAL A 74 -14.14 10.66 0.45
N PRO A 75 -14.26 11.60 -0.52
CA PRO A 75 -15.45 12.45 -0.65
C PRO A 75 -16.75 11.65 -0.69
N SER A 76 -16.78 10.55 -1.44
CA SER A 76 -17.99 9.71 -1.55
C SER A 76 -18.36 8.98 -0.27
N LYS A 77 -17.37 8.54 0.52
CA LYS A 77 -17.57 7.79 1.78
C LYS A 77 -17.92 8.71 2.95
N LEU A 78 -17.34 9.92 2.98
CA LEU A 78 -17.52 10.90 4.06
C LEU A 78 -18.62 11.93 3.78
N GLY A 79 -19.08 12.08 2.54
CA GLY A 79 -20.03 13.14 2.17
C GLY A 79 -19.41 14.53 2.23
N ILE A 80 -18.12 14.65 1.93
CA ILE A 80 -17.35 15.90 1.93
C ILE A 80 -16.95 16.29 0.50
N THR A 81 -16.46 17.50 0.32
CA THR A 81 -15.92 17.97 -0.95
C THR A 81 -14.53 17.38 -1.23
N ARG A 82 -14.09 17.45 -2.50
CA ARG A 82 -12.71 17.08 -2.87
C ARG A 82 -11.67 17.97 -2.21
N GLU A 83 -11.97 19.25 -1.98
CA GLU A 83 -11.08 20.21 -1.30
C GLU A 83 -10.86 19.80 0.17
N GLU A 84 -11.91 19.37 0.86
CA GLU A 84 -11.80 18.85 2.23
C GLU A 84 -11.00 17.54 2.32
N ALA A 85 -10.93 16.78 1.22
CA ALA A 85 -10.15 15.55 1.09
C ALA A 85 -8.76 15.76 0.45
N GLU A 86 -8.32 17.01 0.24
CA GLU A 86 -7.08 17.32 -0.49
C GLU A 86 -5.82 16.92 0.28
N THR A 87 -5.90 16.81 1.61
CA THR A 87 -4.76 16.51 2.46
C THR A 87 -4.91 15.17 3.18
N THR A 88 -3.78 14.51 3.43
CA THR A 88 -3.68 13.23 4.12
C THR A 88 -2.62 13.29 5.20
N GLN A 89 -2.97 12.88 6.42
CA GLN A 89 -2.03 12.66 7.52
C GLN A 89 -1.35 11.29 7.33
N ILE A 90 -0.04 11.27 7.21
CA ILE A 90 0.76 10.05 7.07
C ILE A 90 1.45 9.73 8.39
N PHE A 91 1.41 8.46 8.79
CA PHE A 91 2.30 7.86 9.79
C PHE A 91 3.07 6.70 9.14
N ARG A 92 4.36 6.58 9.49
CA ARG A 92 5.30 5.65 8.83
C ARG A 92 5.78 4.55 9.76
N LEU A 93 5.40 3.28 9.51
CA LEU A 93 6.00 2.16 10.23
C LEU A 93 7.49 2.03 9.88
N GLY A 94 8.33 1.79 10.89
CA GLY A 94 9.79 1.81 10.71
C GLY A 94 10.42 0.51 10.23
N ALA A 95 9.66 -0.41 9.63
CA ALA A 95 10.21 -1.65 9.06
C ALA A 95 9.47 -2.16 7.83
N CYS A 96 10.22 -2.67 6.86
CA CYS A 96 9.70 -3.42 5.71
C CYS A 96 10.50 -4.70 5.53
N ASN A 97 9.84 -5.79 5.19
CA ASN A 97 10.46 -7.05 4.82
C ASN A 97 10.73 -7.18 3.31
N PHE A 98 10.57 -6.11 2.51
CA PHE A 98 11.05 -6.03 1.12
C PHE A 98 12.13 -4.96 0.94
N ARG A 99 12.88 -5.04 -0.17
CA ARG A 99 13.93 -4.09 -0.58
C ARG A 99 13.67 -3.59 -1.99
N CYS A 100 12.46 -3.07 -2.21
CA CYS A 100 12.10 -2.61 -3.54
C CYS A 100 13.07 -1.54 -4.01
N TRP A 101 13.70 -1.74 -5.17
CA TRP A 101 14.71 -0.79 -5.67
C TRP A 101 14.12 0.61 -5.89
N TYR A 102 12.84 0.65 -6.26
CA TYR A 102 12.02 1.85 -6.43
C TYR A 102 11.33 2.36 -5.15
N CYS A 103 11.65 1.84 -3.96
CA CYS A 103 11.02 2.32 -2.73
C CYS A 103 11.38 3.79 -2.45
N PHE A 104 10.36 4.63 -2.25
CA PHE A 104 10.51 6.06 -1.95
C PHE A 104 11.14 6.35 -0.58
N VAL A 105 11.17 5.34 0.31
CA VAL A 105 11.79 5.45 1.63
C VAL A 105 13.23 4.94 1.59
N ASP A 106 14.16 5.65 2.24
CA ASP A 106 15.52 5.13 2.47
C ASP A 106 15.45 3.87 3.35
N PHE A 107 16.13 2.79 2.96
CA PHE A 107 16.15 1.52 3.70
C PHE A 107 16.64 1.68 5.15
N ARG A 108 17.38 2.74 5.48
CA ARG A 108 17.75 3.05 6.87
C ARG A 108 16.52 3.32 7.77
N TYR A 109 15.45 3.87 7.22
CA TYR A 109 14.17 4.08 7.92
C TYR A 109 13.25 2.84 7.91
N LEU A 110 13.69 1.72 7.30
CA LEU A 110 12.89 0.49 7.15
C LEU A 110 13.51 -0.71 7.89
N LYS A 111 14.32 -0.43 8.92
CA LYS A 111 15.14 -1.42 9.63
C LYS A 111 14.94 -1.44 11.15
N SER A 112 13.90 -0.81 11.67
CA SER A 112 13.66 -0.64 13.12
C SER A 112 14.91 -0.18 13.88
N ASN A 113 15.56 0.84 13.34
CA ASN A 113 16.78 1.42 13.92
C ASN A 113 16.40 2.60 14.84
N PRO A 114 16.66 2.53 16.16
CA PRO A 114 16.34 3.59 17.12
C PRO A 114 17.05 4.93 16.85
N GLU A 115 18.08 4.97 15.99
CA GLU A 115 18.66 6.24 15.53
C GLU A 115 17.68 7.03 14.63
N TYR A 116 16.77 6.34 13.96
CA TYR A 116 15.89 6.89 12.92
C TYR A 116 14.40 6.85 13.26
N GLY A 117 14.04 6.48 14.49
CA GLY A 117 12.65 6.34 14.91
C GLY A 117 12.53 5.97 16.37
N ASP A 118 11.30 5.88 16.86
CA ASP A 118 11.01 5.50 18.24
C ASP A 118 9.63 4.85 18.33
N PHE A 119 9.35 4.21 19.47
CA PHE A 119 8.03 3.71 19.79
C PHE A 119 7.07 4.86 20.09
N MET A 120 5.86 4.74 19.56
CA MET A 120 4.78 5.68 19.80
C MET A 120 3.48 4.91 20.00
N SER A 121 2.74 5.24 21.06
CA SER A 121 1.40 4.72 21.30
C SER A 121 0.43 5.34 20.31
N VAL A 122 -0.61 4.58 19.94
CA VAL A 122 -1.67 5.09 19.07
C VAL A 122 -2.41 6.27 19.70
N GLU A 123 -2.59 6.27 21.03
CA GLU A 123 -3.15 7.40 21.77
C GLU A 123 -2.36 8.69 21.52
N LYS A 124 -1.02 8.64 21.66
CA LYS A 124 -0.15 9.78 21.36
C LYS A 124 -0.21 10.20 19.90
N MET A 125 -0.31 9.25 18.95
CA MET A 125 -0.46 9.58 17.53
C MET A 125 -1.74 10.39 17.29
N VAL A 126 -2.86 9.97 17.88
CA VAL A 126 -4.15 10.64 17.71
C VAL A 126 -4.19 11.98 18.44
N ASP A 127 -3.54 12.11 19.61
CA ASP A 127 -3.33 13.40 20.28
C ASP A 127 -2.62 14.41 19.38
N LEU A 128 -1.48 14.00 18.81
CA LEU A 128 -0.69 14.85 17.91
C LEU A 128 -1.45 15.20 16.62
N TYR A 129 -2.25 14.27 16.12
CA TYR A 129 -3.12 14.50 14.97
C TYR A 129 -4.21 15.54 15.28
N GLN A 130 -4.91 15.41 16.41
CA GLN A 130 -6.01 16.31 16.78
C GLN A 130 -5.54 17.69 17.25
N ALA A 131 -4.30 17.82 17.71
CA ALA A 131 -3.72 19.11 18.08
C ALA A 131 -3.47 20.04 16.87
N GLN A 132 -3.63 19.54 15.64
CA GLN A 132 -3.50 20.34 14.44
C GLN A 132 -4.75 21.18 14.19
N GLU A 133 -4.56 22.47 13.89
CA GLU A 133 -5.66 23.40 13.58
C GLU A 133 -6.55 22.90 12.42
N ASN A 134 -5.93 22.32 11.38
CA ASN A 134 -6.58 21.79 10.20
C ASN A 134 -6.21 20.32 9.98
N ALA A 135 -6.57 19.46 10.94
CA ALA A 135 -6.30 18.03 10.87
C ALA A 135 -6.92 17.39 9.60
N PRO A 136 -6.12 16.71 8.75
CA PRO A 136 -6.61 16.07 7.52
C PRO A 136 -7.74 15.07 7.78
N LYS A 137 -8.70 14.93 6.84
CA LYS A 137 -9.81 13.96 6.97
C LYS A 137 -9.40 12.51 6.67
N ILE A 138 -8.13 12.29 6.33
CA ILE A 138 -7.57 10.99 5.98
C ILE A 138 -6.35 10.75 6.87
N ILE A 139 -6.33 9.61 7.56
CA ILE A 139 -5.13 9.06 8.18
C ILE A 139 -4.64 7.90 7.31
N TYR A 140 -3.39 7.98 6.87
CA TYR A 140 -2.73 6.99 6.06
C TYR A 140 -1.63 6.29 6.88
N LEU A 141 -1.88 5.04 7.24
CA LEU A 141 -0.90 4.13 7.82
C LEU A 141 -0.09 3.51 6.67
N THR A 142 1.14 3.97 6.50
CA THR A 142 1.97 3.60 5.34
C THR A 142 3.43 3.47 5.76
N GLY A 143 4.28 3.28 4.75
CA GLY A 143 5.71 3.10 4.85
C GLY A 143 6.09 1.87 5.66
N GLY A 144 7.28 1.34 5.37
CA GLY A 144 7.56 0.01 5.86
C GLY A 144 6.61 -1.01 5.23
N GLN A 145 6.01 -1.83 6.08
CA GLN A 145 4.89 -2.70 5.78
C GLN A 145 3.95 -2.74 6.99
N PRO A 146 2.86 -1.94 7.02
CA PRO A 146 1.91 -1.90 8.13
C PRO A 146 1.42 -3.27 8.60
N ASP A 147 1.21 -4.22 7.66
CA ASP A 147 0.74 -5.57 8.00
C ASP A 147 1.77 -6.41 8.79
N LEU A 148 3.03 -5.97 8.97
CA LEU A 148 3.93 -6.60 9.95
C LEU A 148 3.47 -6.35 11.40
N ALA A 149 2.63 -5.33 11.62
CA ALA A 149 2.04 -4.94 12.90
C ALA A 149 0.53 -4.66 12.72
N PRO A 150 -0.29 -5.66 12.36
CA PRO A 150 -1.72 -5.46 12.07
C PRO A 150 -2.50 -4.90 13.26
N GLU A 151 -2.02 -5.13 14.49
CA GLU A 151 -2.56 -4.53 15.70
C GLU A 151 -2.54 -3.01 15.65
N TRP A 152 -1.56 -2.40 14.97
CA TRP A 152 -1.48 -0.94 14.83
C TRP A 152 -2.73 -0.36 14.18
N THR A 153 -3.16 -0.95 13.06
CA THR A 153 -4.37 -0.55 12.35
C THR A 153 -5.60 -0.77 13.23
N PHE A 154 -5.69 -1.93 13.89
CA PHE A 154 -6.79 -2.23 14.82
C PHE A 154 -6.85 -1.24 15.99
N TRP A 155 -5.72 -0.94 16.62
CA TRP A 155 -5.65 0.02 17.73
C TRP A 155 -5.98 1.44 17.28
N MET A 156 -5.61 1.82 16.05
CA MET A 156 -6.00 3.10 15.45
C MET A 156 -7.51 3.19 15.29
N MET A 157 -8.17 2.14 14.80
CA MET A 157 -9.64 2.09 14.73
C MET A 157 -10.30 2.27 16.10
N GLU A 158 -9.81 1.55 17.12
CA GLU A 158 -10.33 1.67 18.48
C GLU A 158 -10.13 3.07 19.07
N GLU A 159 -8.96 3.69 18.84
CA GLU A 159 -8.71 5.04 19.35
C GLU A 159 -9.55 6.09 18.62
N LEU A 160 -9.79 5.93 17.31
CA LEU A 160 -10.71 6.78 16.56
C LEU A 160 -12.16 6.62 17.02
N GLU A 161 -12.59 5.41 17.37
CA GLU A 161 -13.90 5.15 17.97
C GLU A 161 -14.02 5.81 19.35
N LYS A 162 -13.05 5.60 20.23
CA LYS A 162 -12.99 6.19 21.58
C LYS A 162 -13.12 7.72 21.58
N ARG A 163 -12.72 8.38 20.49
CA ARG A 163 -12.73 9.85 20.33
C ARG A 163 -13.84 10.38 19.43
N ASP A 164 -14.84 9.56 19.09
CA ASP A 164 -15.95 9.94 18.21
C ASP A 164 -15.51 10.47 16.83
N LEU A 165 -14.46 9.85 16.27
CA LEU A 165 -13.89 10.14 14.94
C LEU A 165 -14.30 9.13 13.86
N VAL A 166 -14.96 8.03 14.23
CA VAL A 166 -15.37 6.91 13.34
C VAL A 166 -16.24 7.31 12.13
N ASN A 167 -16.87 8.48 12.15
CA ASN A 167 -17.66 9.03 11.03
C ASN A 167 -17.03 10.31 10.42
N LYS A 168 -15.81 10.68 10.82
CA LYS A 168 -15.17 11.96 10.46
C LYS A 168 -13.81 11.79 9.81
N VAL A 169 -13.14 10.66 10.07
CA VAL A 169 -11.79 10.38 9.60
C VAL A 169 -11.79 9.07 8.83
N PHE A 170 -11.28 9.12 7.61
CA PHE A 170 -11.08 7.95 6.78
C PHE A 170 -9.69 7.35 7.08
N LEU A 171 -9.65 6.06 7.39
CA LEU A 171 -8.43 5.32 7.63
C LEU A 171 -8.01 4.59 6.35
N TRP A 172 -6.81 4.86 5.87
CA TRP A 172 -6.22 4.20 4.71
C TRP A 172 -4.98 3.45 5.15
N GLN A 173 -4.81 2.19 4.75
CA GLN A 173 -3.64 1.38 5.10
C GLN A 173 -2.95 0.86 3.84
N ASP A 174 -1.63 1.02 3.76
CA ASP A 174 -0.82 0.38 2.73
C ASP A 174 -0.48 -1.06 3.12
N ASP A 175 -0.34 -1.93 2.14
CA ASP A 175 -0.04 -3.34 2.33
C ASP A 175 0.72 -3.90 1.12
N ASN A 176 1.93 -4.43 1.32
CA ASN A 176 2.69 -5.07 0.24
C ASN A 176 2.41 -6.58 0.08
N LEU A 177 1.41 -7.11 0.78
CA LEU A 177 0.94 -8.50 0.71
C LEU A 177 2.01 -9.56 1.04
N SER A 178 3.04 -9.19 1.80
CA SER A 178 4.20 -10.03 2.08
C SER A 178 4.09 -10.93 3.32
N SER A 179 2.98 -10.84 4.06
CA SER A 179 2.78 -11.51 5.35
C SER A 179 1.36 -12.04 5.51
N THR A 180 1.19 -12.94 6.47
CA THR A 180 -0.09 -13.42 7.00
C THR A 180 -0.36 -12.92 8.42
N ALA A 181 0.45 -11.98 8.90
CA ALA A 181 0.49 -11.54 10.29
C ALA A 181 -0.87 -11.05 10.80
N LEU A 182 -1.73 -10.47 9.94
CA LEU A 182 -3.12 -10.17 10.27
C LEU A 182 -3.83 -11.35 10.96
N TRP A 183 -3.75 -12.55 10.37
CA TRP A 183 -4.42 -13.74 10.89
C TRP A 183 -3.62 -14.50 11.95
N ASP A 184 -2.30 -14.29 11.99
CA ASP A 184 -1.44 -14.94 12.97
C ASP A 184 -1.54 -14.23 14.34
N HIS A 185 -2.00 -12.98 14.37
CA HIS A 185 -1.92 -12.12 15.56
C HIS A 185 -3.21 -11.42 15.97
N LEU A 186 -4.20 -11.30 15.08
CA LEU A 186 -5.52 -10.83 15.44
C LEU A 186 -6.51 -12.00 15.54
N THR A 187 -7.48 -11.86 16.43
CA THR A 187 -8.60 -12.80 16.51
C THR A 187 -9.56 -12.59 15.34
N SER A 188 -10.38 -13.60 15.04
CA SER A 188 -11.42 -13.48 14.01
C SER A 188 -12.40 -12.34 14.29
N GLU A 189 -12.69 -12.05 15.56
CA GLU A 189 -13.56 -10.92 15.95
C GLU A 189 -12.90 -9.58 15.62
N GLN A 190 -11.60 -9.42 15.91
CA GLN A 190 -10.86 -8.21 15.56
C GLN A 190 -10.80 -8.03 14.04
N ILE A 191 -10.51 -9.09 13.29
CA ILE A 191 -10.48 -9.06 11.83
C ILE A 191 -11.85 -8.70 11.26
N HIS A 192 -12.92 -9.31 11.78
CA HIS A 192 -14.30 -9.00 11.37
C HIS A 192 -14.66 -7.54 11.66
N LYS A 193 -14.27 -7.01 12.83
CA LYS A 193 -14.44 -5.59 13.16
C LYS A 193 -13.69 -4.68 12.17
N MET A 194 -12.45 -5.01 11.82
CA MET A 194 -11.67 -4.23 10.86
C MET A 194 -12.29 -4.26 9.45
N ALA A 195 -12.71 -5.43 8.98
CA ALA A 195 -13.33 -5.59 7.66
C ALA A 195 -14.65 -4.81 7.54
N ASN A 196 -15.39 -4.66 8.63
CA ASN A 196 -16.65 -3.91 8.68
C ASN A 196 -16.49 -2.45 9.14
N TYR A 197 -15.25 -1.96 9.30
CA TYR A 197 -15.02 -0.58 9.71
C TYR A 197 -15.41 0.38 8.57
N LYS A 198 -16.46 1.17 8.80
CA LYS A 198 -17.17 1.96 7.77
C LYS A 198 -16.27 2.84 6.91
N LEU A 199 -15.31 3.53 7.54
CA LEU A 199 -14.42 4.49 6.89
C LEU A 199 -13.00 3.95 6.82
N TYR A 200 -12.86 2.72 6.33
CA TYR A 200 -11.57 2.08 6.18
C TYR A 200 -11.45 1.35 4.85
N ALA A 201 -10.28 1.45 4.24
CA ALA A 201 -9.91 0.65 3.09
C ALA A 201 -8.40 0.39 3.06
N ARG A 202 -7.98 -0.65 2.33
CA ARG A 202 -6.57 -1.04 2.18
C ARG A 202 -6.12 -0.87 0.74
N ALA A 203 -4.98 -0.20 0.58
CA ALA A 203 -4.20 -0.22 -0.65
C ALA A 203 -3.26 -1.44 -0.63
N THR A 204 -3.39 -2.35 -1.58
CA THR A 204 -2.55 -3.55 -1.64
C THR A 204 -1.63 -3.53 -2.85
N CYS A 205 -0.35 -3.80 -2.69
CA CYS A 205 0.62 -3.74 -3.78
C CYS A 205 1.00 -5.12 -4.30
N LEU A 206 0.78 -5.36 -5.58
CA LEU A 206 1.41 -6.45 -6.32
C LEU A 206 2.75 -5.93 -6.87
N LYS A 207 3.86 -6.48 -6.34
CA LYS A 207 5.22 -5.99 -6.60
C LYS A 207 5.90 -6.60 -7.85
N GLY A 208 5.13 -7.22 -8.74
CA GLY A 208 5.64 -7.85 -9.96
C GLY A 208 4.51 -8.52 -10.75
N ILE A 209 4.83 -8.97 -11.97
CA ILE A 209 3.89 -9.64 -12.87
C ILE A 209 4.11 -11.16 -12.92
N SER A 210 5.23 -11.62 -12.36
CA SER A 210 5.66 -13.02 -12.30
C SER A 210 6.60 -13.21 -11.09
N PRO A 211 6.93 -14.46 -10.70
CA PRO A 211 7.93 -14.73 -9.67
C PRO A 211 9.29 -14.06 -9.92
N GLU A 212 9.74 -14.04 -11.19
CA GLU A 212 11.03 -13.48 -11.60
C GLU A 212 11.05 -11.96 -11.46
N THR A 213 10.05 -11.28 -12.02
CA THR A 213 9.94 -9.82 -11.92
C THR A 213 9.71 -9.38 -10.48
N PHE A 214 8.94 -10.13 -9.69
CA PHE A 214 8.80 -9.91 -8.26
C PHE A 214 10.12 -9.99 -7.51
N ALA A 215 10.95 -11.00 -7.80
CA ALA A 215 12.24 -11.17 -7.15
C ALA A 215 13.20 -10.01 -7.50
N ILE A 216 13.26 -9.62 -8.77
CA ILE A 216 14.03 -8.46 -9.23
C ILE A 216 13.55 -7.19 -8.53
N ASN A 217 12.24 -6.98 -8.50
CA ASN A 217 11.63 -5.75 -8.00
C ASN A 217 11.77 -5.58 -6.50
N THR A 218 11.75 -6.66 -5.71
CA THR A 218 11.68 -6.62 -4.24
C THR A 218 12.97 -7.06 -3.55
N GLY A 219 13.86 -7.76 -4.26
CA GLY A 219 15.00 -8.49 -3.70
C GLY A 219 14.64 -9.76 -2.91
N ALA A 220 13.35 -10.04 -2.69
CA ALA A 220 12.90 -11.24 -2.01
C ALA A 220 12.95 -12.45 -2.95
N ASN A 221 12.95 -13.66 -2.38
CA ASN A 221 12.89 -14.88 -3.17
C ASN A 221 11.58 -14.94 -3.99
N GLY A 222 11.67 -15.29 -5.28
CA GLY A 222 10.53 -15.37 -6.21
C GLY A 222 9.37 -16.24 -5.72
N ARG A 223 9.64 -17.25 -4.87
CA ARG A 223 8.63 -18.13 -4.27
C ARG A 223 7.54 -17.39 -3.48
N PHE A 224 7.83 -16.18 -2.99
CA PHE A 224 6.85 -15.38 -2.24
C PHE A 224 5.88 -14.60 -3.14
N PHE A 225 6.02 -14.68 -4.47
CA PHE A 225 5.06 -14.08 -5.38
C PHE A 225 3.64 -14.62 -5.15
N ASP A 226 3.50 -15.93 -5.01
CA ASP A 226 2.22 -16.59 -4.75
C ASP A 226 1.58 -16.19 -3.43
N LEU A 227 2.40 -15.83 -2.43
CA LEU A 227 1.90 -15.33 -1.16
C LEU A 227 1.08 -14.05 -1.36
N GLN A 228 1.50 -13.15 -2.26
CA GLN A 228 0.76 -11.92 -2.50
C GLN A 228 -0.68 -12.19 -2.97
N ILE A 229 -0.84 -13.12 -3.92
CA ILE A 229 -2.15 -13.47 -4.49
C ILE A 229 -3.02 -14.17 -3.44
N LYS A 230 -2.44 -15.09 -2.66
CA LYS A 230 -3.15 -15.78 -1.57
C LYS A 230 -3.59 -14.84 -0.45
N THR A 231 -2.72 -13.93 -0.02
CA THR A 231 -3.04 -12.91 0.99
C THR A 231 -4.13 -11.98 0.47
N LEU A 232 -4.04 -11.53 -0.78
CA LEU A 232 -5.06 -10.70 -1.42
C LEU A 232 -6.42 -11.41 -1.49
N ALA A 233 -6.45 -12.67 -1.93
CA ALA A 233 -7.65 -13.51 -1.97
C ALA A 233 -8.29 -13.63 -0.58
N ARG A 234 -7.48 -13.88 0.45
CA ARG A 234 -7.96 -14.00 1.83
C ARG A 234 -8.51 -12.67 2.33
N LEU A 235 -7.84 -11.54 2.09
CA LEU A 235 -8.35 -10.21 2.46
C LEU A 235 -9.72 -9.90 1.82
N VAL A 236 -9.87 -10.16 0.51
CA VAL A 236 -11.15 -9.98 -0.18
C VAL A 236 -12.22 -10.89 0.41
N LYS A 237 -11.88 -12.15 0.72
CA LYS A 237 -12.79 -13.11 1.35
C LYS A 237 -13.25 -12.69 2.74
N GLU A 238 -12.38 -12.09 3.56
CA GLU A 238 -12.75 -11.56 4.89
C GLU A 238 -13.64 -10.30 4.80
N GLY A 239 -13.85 -9.75 3.59
CA GLY A 239 -14.73 -8.60 3.36
C GLY A 239 -14.06 -7.24 3.45
N PHE A 240 -12.72 -7.18 3.43
CA PHE A 240 -12.02 -5.89 3.43
C PHE A 240 -12.29 -5.09 2.14
N ASP A 241 -12.41 -3.77 2.28
CA ASP A 241 -12.51 -2.83 1.16
C ASP A 241 -11.11 -2.65 0.53
N ILE A 242 -10.80 -3.44 -0.50
CA ILE A 242 -9.45 -3.53 -1.09
C ILE A 242 -9.32 -2.71 -2.37
N TYR A 243 -8.20 -2.02 -2.52
CA TYR A 243 -7.77 -1.35 -3.74
C TYR A 243 -6.36 -1.78 -4.08
N ALA A 244 -6.21 -2.64 -5.09
CA ALA A 244 -4.90 -3.17 -5.43
C ALA A 244 -4.19 -2.26 -6.43
N TYR A 245 -2.88 -2.12 -6.32
CA TYR A 245 -2.06 -1.48 -7.33
C TYR A 245 -0.92 -2.40 -7.76
N LEU A 246 -0.61 -2.37 -9.05
CA LEU A 246 0.40 -3.23 -9.68
C LEU A 246 1.55 -2.37 -10.16
N THR A 247 2.77 -2.68 -9.73
CA THR A 247 3.96 -2.05 -10.31
C THR A 247 4.30 -2.77 -11.62
N LEU A 248 4.04 -2.11 -12.75
CA LEU A 248 4.33 -2.64 -14.08
C LEU A 248 5.82 -2.51 -14.41
N LEU A 249 6.65 -3.37 -13.83
CA LEU A 249 8.09 -3.36 -14.03
C LEU A 249 8.55 -4.74 -14.51
N SER A 250 9.06 -4.79 -15.74
CA SER A 250 9.67 -5.96 -16.36
C SER A 250 10.74 -5.52 -17.35
N PRO A 251 11.93 -6.12 -17.34
CA PRO A 251 12.96 -5.82 -18.33
C PRO A 251 12.65 -6.47 -19.69
N ASP A 252 11.77 -7.47 -19.71
CA ASP A 252 11.41 -8.27 -20.88
C ASP A 252 9.91 -8.10 -21.21
N LEU A 253 9.63 -7.51 -22.37
CA LEU A 253 8.27 -7.30 -22.88
C LEU A 253 7.65 -8.57 -23.47
N ASP A 254 8.44 -9.49 -24.01
CA ASP A 254 7.92 -10.75 -24.55
C ASP A 254 7.51 -11.70 -23.43
N HIS A 255 8.29 -11.75 -22.35
CA HIS A 255 7.87 -12.40 -21.10
C HIS A 255 6.63 -11.74 -20.48
N ALA A 256 6.51 -10.41 -20.58
CA ALA A 256 5.33 -9.73 -20.05
C ALA A 256 4.04 -10.06 -20.83
N LYS A 257 4.13 -10.28 -22.16
CA LYS A 257 3.00 -10.71 -22.98
C LYS A 257 2.43 -12.07 -22.58
N THR A 258 3.21 -12.91 -21.88
CA THR A 258 2.72 -14.19 -21.34
C THR A 258 2.35 -14.06 -19.85
N SER A 259 3.13 -13.33 -19.06
CA SER A 259 2.95 -13.23 -17.61
C SER A 259 1.75 -12.38 -17.19
N LEU A 260 1.48 -11.26 -17.87
CA LEU A 260 0.34 -10.39 -17.57
C LEU A 260 -1.01 -11.10 -17.75
N PRO A 261 -1.30 -11.79 -18.88
CA PRO A 261 -2.51 -12.59 -19.02
C PRO A 261 -2.68 -13.62 -17.89
N LEU A 262 -1.60 -14.33 -17.53
CA LEU A 262 -1.62 -15.31 -16.46
C LEU A 262 -1.92 -14.68 -15.09
N LEU A 263 -1.30 -13.54 -14.77
CA LEU A 263 -1.62 -12.80 -13.55
C LEU A 263 -3.08 -12.37 -13.51
N ILE A 264 -3.61 -11.83 -14.63
CA ILE A 264 -5.02 -11.44 -14.71
C ILE A 264 -5.94 -12.64 -14.47
N ASP A 265 -5.66 -13.78 -15.10
CA ASP A 265 -6.46 -14.99 -14.94
C ASP A 265 -6.42 -15.52 -13.50
N ARG A 266 -5.26 -15.46 -12.83
CA ARG A 266 -5.13 -15.77 -11.41
C ARG A 266 -5.92 -14.80 -10.52
N LEU A 267 -5.88 -13.49 -10.78
CA LEU A 267 -6.68 -12.52 -10.03
C LEU A 267 -8.18 -12.80 -10.18
N ARG A 268 -8.64 -13.17 -11.38
CA ARG A 268 -10.05 -13.51 -11.62
C ARG A 268 -10.50 -14.77 -10.90
N THR A 269 -9.65 -15.79 -10.89
CA THR A 269 -10.01 -17.14 -10.45
C THR A 269 -9.72 -17.37 -8.97
N GLU A 270 -8.62 -16.84 -8.45
CA GLU A 270 -8.18 -17.05 -7.07
C GLU A 270 -8.66 -15.93 -6.12
N VAL A 271 -8.86 -14.71 -6.61
CA VAL A 271 -9.26 -13.55 -5.77
C VAL A 271 -10.73 -13.20 -5.97
N HIS A 272 -11.10 -12.66 -7.13
CA HIS A 272 -12.49 -12.29 -7.46
C HIS A 272 -12.63 -12.05 -8.98
N PRO A 273 -13.75 -12.41 -9.64
CA PRO A 273 -13.93 -12.21 -11.08
C PRO A 273 -13.74 -10.78 -11.57
N LEU A 274 -14.01 -9.79 -10.71
CA LEU A 274 -13.83 -8.35 -10.99
C LEU A 274 -12.54 -7.76 -10.40
N MET A 275 -11.68 -8.57 -9.75
CA MET A 275 -10.45 -8.08 -9.13
C MET A 275 -9.54 -7.32 -10.11
N PRO A 276 -9.30 -7.78 -11.36
CA PRO A 276 -8.46 -7.03 -12.30
C PRO A 276 -8.96 -5.61 -12.59
N LEU A 277 -10.27 -5.38 -12.60
CA LEU A 277 -10.83 -4.05 -12.81
C LEU A 277 -10.62 -3.15 -11.58
N ARG A 278 -10.28 -3.73 -10.42
CA ARG A 278 -9.93 -3.05 -9.17
C ARG A 278 -8.43 -3.01 -8.89
N VAL A 279 -7.62 -3.35 -9.89
CA VAL A 279 -6.17 -3.18 -9.89
C VAL A 279 -5.79 -1.93 -10.69
N PHE A 280 -5.00 -1.05 -10.10
CA PHE A 280 -4.50 0.16 -10.74
C PHE A 280 -3.02 -0.01 -11.10
N PRO A 281 -2.65 0.09 -12.38
CA PRO A 281 -1.25 0.17 -12.76
C PRO A 281 -0.58 1.40 -12.15
N SER A 282 0.35 1.21 -11.21
CA SER A 282 1.06 2.31 -10.56
C SER A 282 2.31 2.67 -11.36
N LYS A 283 2.45 3.94 -11.74
CA LYS A 283 3.67 4.44 -12.38
C LYS A 283 4.77 4.60 -11.35
N VAL A 284 5.85 3.86 -11.54
CA VAL A 284 7.10 4.08 -10.84
C VAL A 284 7.85 5.21 -11.53
N VAL A 285 8.31 6.18 -10.73
CA VAL A 285 9.02 7.36 -11.20
C VAL A 285 10.34 7.47 -10.46
N GLU A 286 11.33 8.06 -11.11
CA GLU A 286 12.58 8.37 -10.46
C GLU A 286 12.38 9.51 -9.44
N PHE A 287 12.87 9.29 -8.23
CA PHE A 287 12.91 10.24 -7.14
C PHE A 287 14.32 10.26 -6.52
N ALA A 288 14.64 11.27 -5.70
CA ALA A 288 15.99 11.47 -5.15
C ALA A 288 16.58 10.25 -4.41
N GLN A 289 15.73 9.39 -3.82
CA GLN A 289 16.16 8.17 -3.14
C GLN A 289 16.29 6.96 -4.09
N THR A 290 15.47 6.90 -5.14
CA THR A 290 15.53 5.81 -6.12
C THR A 290 16.70 6.01 -7.08
N SER A 291 16.99 7.24 -7.49
CA SER A 291 18.08 7.58 -8.44
C SER A 291 19.44 7.03 -8.03
N LYS A 292 19.72 7.02 -6.72
CA LYS A 292 20.95 6.47 -6.13
C LYS A 292 21.06 4.94 -6.22
N ARG A 293 19.94 4.24 -6.48
CA ARG A 293 19.85 2.78 -6.53
C ARG A 293 19.70 2.25 -7.96
N LEU A 294 19.31 3.10 -8.92
CA LEU A 294 19.04 2.69 -10.28
C LEU A 294 20.30 2.19 -10.99
N ASN A 295 20.21 0.97 -11.49
CA ASN A 295 21.10 0.43 -12.51
C ASN A 295 20.45 0.52 -13.91
N ASP A 296 21.13 0.04 -14.94
CA ASP A 296 20.64 0.14 -16.33
C ASP A 296 19.43 -0.76 -16.61
N GLU A 297 19.33 -1.92 -15.95
CA GLU A 297 18.14 -2.79 -16.00
C GLU A 297 16.94 -2.10 -15.35
N ASP A 298 17.14 -1.38 -14.23
CA ASP A 298 16.06 -0.60 -13.60
C ASP A 298 15.55 0.52 -14.50
N ARG A 299 16.45 1.21 -15.22
CA ARG A 299 16.07 2.25 -16.19
C ARG A 299 15.27 1.67 -17.35
N LEU A 300 15.70 0.53 -17.88
CA LEU A 300 14.95 -0.20 -18.91
C LEU A 300 13.54 -0.56 -18.43
N MET A 301 13.41 -1.05 -17.19
CA MET A 301 12.09 -1.34 -16.60
C MET A 301 11.21 -0.09 -16.47
N LEU A 302 11.79 1.07 -16.13
CA LEU A 302 11.05 2.33 -16.08
C LEU A 302 10.55 2.75 -17.47
N ASP A 303 11.36 2.56 -18.52
CA ASP A 303 11.02 2.89 -19.90
C ASP A 303 9.91 1.97 -20.46
N ASN A 304 9.94 0.68 -20.09
CA ASN A 304 8.98 -0.33 -20.53
C ASN A 304 7.56 -0.14 -19.96
N GLN A 305 7.37 0.70 -18.94
CA GLN A 305 6.09 0.83 -18.22
C GLN A 305 4.90 1.13 -19.16
N LYS A 306 5.08 1.96 -20.20
CA LYS A 306 4.00 2.29 -21.14
C LYS A 306 3.57 1.09 -21.99
N ASP A 307 4.52 0.29 -22.45
CA ASP A 307 4.22 -0.91 -23.23
C ASP A 307 3.57 -1.99 -22.36
N LEU A 308 4.02 -2.12 -21.10
CA LEU A 308 3.39 -3.00 -20.12
C LEU A 308 1.95 -2.58 -19.82
N LEU A 309 1.68 -1.27 -19.75
CA LEU A 309 0.33 -0.75 -19.56
C LEU A 309 -0.56 -1.03 -20.77
N ALA A 310 -0.03 -0.93 -21.99
CA ALA A 310 -0.75 -1.29 -23.20
C ALA A 310 -1.14 -2.79 -23.18
N ILE A 311 -0.20 -3.67 -22.82
CA ILE A 311 -0.48 -5.12 -22.68
C ILE A 311 -1.58 -5.37 -21.63
N TRP A 312 -1.48 -4.75 -20.45
CA TRP A 312 -2.50 -4.87 -19.40
C TRP A 312 -3.89 -4.45 -19.91
N ASN A 313 -4.00 -3.30 -20.57
CA ASN A 313 -5.26 -2.79 -21.09
C ASN A 313 -5.84 -3.68 -22.21
N ASP A 314 -5.01 -4.18 -23.11
CA ASP A 314 -5.42 -5.11 -24.17
C ASP A 314 -5.98 -6.41 -23.56
N GLU A 315 -5.36 -6.92 -22.50
CA GLU A 315 -5.84 -8.13 -21.82
C GLU A 315 -7.15 -7.90 -21.04
N LEU A 316 -7.37 -6.69 -20.49
CA LEU A 316 -8.65 -6.30 -19.91
C LEU A 316 -9.75 -6.21 -20.99
N ALA A 317 -9.45 -5.57 -22.13
CA ALA A 317 -10.39 -5.42 -23.25
C ALA A 317 -10.84 -6.76 -23.86
N LYS A 318 -10.01 -7.81 -23.77
CA LYS A 318 -10.37 -9.18 -24.16
C LYS A 318 -11.32 -9.88 -23.18
N ARG A 319 -11.35 -9.44 -21.91
CA ARG A 319 -11.98 -10.17 -20.80
C ARG A 319 -13.23 -9.50 -20.24
N TYR A 320 -13.34 -8.19 -20.40
CA TYR A 320 -14.41 -7.36 -19.86
C TYR A 320 -15.01 -6.50 -20.96
N ASN A 321 -16.29 -6.17 -20.80
CA ASN A 321 -16.94 -5.29 -21.75
C ASN A 321 -16.54 -3.81 -21.51
N PRO A 322 -16.71 -2.92 -22.50
CA PRO A 322 -16.30 -1.53 -22.37
C PRO A 322 -16.95 -0.76 -21.20
N ALA A 323 -18.18 -1.10 -20.80
CA ALA A 323 -18.85 -0.44 -19.68
C ALA A 323 -18.24 -0.85 -18.33
N GLU A 324 -17.85 -2.12 -18.18
CA GLU A 324 -17.10 -2.59 -17.01
C GLU A 324 -15.74 -1.90 -16.90
N ILE A 325 -15.00 -1.80 -18.01
CA ILE A 325 -13.68 -1.15 -18.04
C ILE A 325 -13.78 0.35 -17.74
N ALA A 326 -14.83 1.01 -18.22
CA ALA A 326 -15.05 2.44 -17.97
C ALA A 326 -15.52 2.74 -16.54
N THR A 327 -15.91 1.74 -15.76
CA THR A 327 -16.35 1.91 -14.38
C THR A 327 -15.16 2.31 -13.50
N HIS A 328 -15.26 3.44 -12.80
CA HIS A 328 -14.20 3.85 -11.88
C HIS A 328 -14.01 2.77 -10.80
N PRO A 329 -12.78 2.37 -10.43
CA PRO A 329 -12.63 1.18 -9.60
C PRO A 329 -13.18 1.30 -8.16
N THR A 330 -13.44 2.52 -7.68
CA THR A 330 -14.18 2.74 -6.42
C THR A 330 -15.64 2.34 -6.47
N CYS A 331 -16.20 2.14 -7.67
CA CYS A 331 -17.57 1.69 -7.90
C CYS A 331 -17.67 0.18 -8.16
N ILE A 332 -16.54 -0.54 -8.17
CA ILE A 332 -16.51 -1.97 -8.47
C ILE A 332 -16.66 -2.74 -7.16
N GLU A 333 -17.81 -3.36 -6.93
CA GLU A 333 -18.04 -4.16 -5.74
C GLU A 333 -17.35 -5.53 -5.83
N LEU A 334 -16.50 -5.84 -4.84
CA LEU A 334 -15.88 -7.16 -4.69
C LEU A 334 -16.67 -8.07 -3.73
N SER A 335 -17.77 -7.57 -3.16
CA SER A 335 -18.64 -8.35 -2.28
C SER A 335 -19.51 -9.31 -3.11
N GLY A 336 -19.03 -10.53 -3.31
CA GLY A 336 -19.75 -11.64 -3.94
C GLY A 336 -20.28 -12.69 -2.95
N HIS A 337 -20.12 -12.49 -1.64
CA HIS A 337 -20.77 -13.30 -0.61
C HIS A 337 -21.79 -12.39 0.06
N ALA A 338 -23.06 -12.80 0.05
CA ALA A 338 -24.19 -12.01 0.51
C ALA A 338 -23.90 -11.35 1.87
N ARG A 339 -24.24 -10.05 1.98
CA ARG A 339 -24.27 -9.32 3.25
C ARG A 339 -25.25 -9.95 4.22
#